data_AF-A0AAP6WNQ6-F1
#
_entry.id   AF-A0AAP6WNQ6-F1
#
_cell.length_a   1.000
_cell.length_b   1.000
_cell.length_c   1.000
_cell.angle_alpha   90.00
_cell.angle_beta   90.00
_cell.angle_gamma   90.00
#
_symmetry.space_group_name_H-M   'P 1'
#
loop_
_entity.id
_entity.type
_entity.pdbx_description
1 polymer ?
#
loop_
_entity_poly.entity_id
_entity_poly.type
_entity_poly.pdbx_seq_one_letter_code
_entity_poly.pdbx_strand_id
1 'polypeptide(L)'
;MDRMLLLQNILEALVFVISTILFAVLYGLIDKKIRLTDKMFGAFKIEPKWEWIIHIVIALILIVLVHYFGVYIFKIWNLATVFITGAIAGICIYNMNRNNF
;
A
#
# COMPACT_ATOMS: atom_id res chain seq x y z
N MET A 1 -16.07 8.23 -20.39
CA MET A 1 -15.85 8.48 -18.96
C MET A 1 -15.79 7.16 -18.18
N ASP A 2 -16.63 6.18 -18.50
CA ASP A 2 -16.67 4.87 -17.81
C ASP A 2 -15.40 4.02 -17.87
N ARG A 3 -14.69 3.98 -19.01
CA ARG A 3 -13.47 3.15 -19.13
C ARG A 3 -12.29 3.67 -18.29
N MET A 4 -12.24 4.98 -18.04
CA MET A 4 -11.17 5.60 -17.26
C MET A 4 -11.38 5.39 -15.76
N LEU A 5 -12.63 5.50 -15.29
CA LEU A 5 -13.03 5.11 -13.94
C LEU A 5 -12.81 3.61 -13.69
N LEU A 6 -13.14 2.76 -14.66
CA LEU A 6 -12.92 1.33 -14.57
C LEU A 6 -11.42 0.97 -14.48
N LEU A 7 -10.58 1.62 -15.28
CA LEU A 7 -9.13 1.44 -15.23
C LEU A 7 -8.55 1.92 -13.89
N GLN A 8 -9.04 3.03 -13.36
CA GLN A 8 -8.60 3.58 -12.08
C GLN A 8 -8.98 2.65 -10.92
N ASN A 9 -10.21 2.12 -10.92
CA ASN A 9 -10.67 1.14 -9.92
C ASN A 9 -9.89 -0.19 -9.98
N ILE A 10 -9.56 -0.67 -11.20
CA ILE A 10 -8.73 -1.87 -11.37
C ILE A 10 -7.33 -1.64 -10.80
N LEU A 11 -6.75 -0.46 -11.05
CA LEU A 11 -5.42 -0.12 -10.54
C LEU A 11 -5.42 0.00 -9.01
N GLU A 12 -6.47 0.61 -8.45
CA GLU A 12 -6.64 0.77 -7.00
C GLU A 12 -6.82 -0.60 -6.32
N ALA A 13 -7.62 -1.49 -6.91
CA ALA A 13 -7.78 -2.87 -6.45
C ALA A 13 -6.46 -3.66 -6.54
N LEU A 14 -5.69 -3.49 -7.61
CA LEU A 14 -4.40 -4.15 -7.78
C LEU A 14 -3.40 -3.72 -6.70
N VAL A 15 -3.31 -2.42 -6.43
CA VAL A 15 -2.45 -1.86 -5.37
C VAL A 15 -2.89 -2.37 -4.00
N PHE A 16 -4.20 -2.48 -3.75
CA PHE A 16 -4.73 -3.04 -2.51
C PHE A 16 -4.32 -4.51 -2.32
N VAL A 17 -4.44 -5.34 -3.37
CA VAL A 17 -4.06 -6.75 -3.33
C VAL A 17 -2.56 -6.91 -3.07
N ILE A 18 -1.70 -6.18 -3.78
CA ILE A 18 -0.25 -6.23 -3.60
C ILE A 18 0.14 -5.81 -2.18
N SER A 19 -0.48 -4.74 -1.67
CA SER A 19 -0.25 -4.25 -0.31
C SER A 19 -0.68 -5.26 0.76
N THR A 20 -1.79 -5.97 0.53
CA THR A 20 -2.29 -7.02 1.44
C THR A 20 -1.40 -8.25 1.46
N ILE A 21 -0.86 -8.66 0.30
CA ILE A 21 0.11 -9.76 0.22
C ILE A 21 1.41 -9.37 0.93
N LEU A 22 1.92 -8.16 0.68
CA LEU A 22 3.12 -7.65 1.34
C LEU A 22 2.94 -7.59 2.86
N PHE A 23 1.75 -7.18 3.32
CA PHE A 23 1.37 -7.20 4.73
C PHE A 23 1.42 -8.61 5.32
N ALA A 24 0.80 -9.60 4.66
CA ALA A 24 0.77 -10.97 5.16
C ALA A 24 2.18 -11.58 5.26
N VAL A 25 3.06 -11.26 4.30
CA VAL A 25 4.46 -11.69 4.30
C VAL A 25 5.24 -11.03 5.44
N LEU A 26 5.11 -9.71 5.62
CA LEU A 26 5.78 -8.98 6.71
C LEU A 26 5.29 -9.44 8.08
N TYR A 27 3.97 -9.61 8.25
CA TYR A 27 3.39 -10.12 9.48
C TYR A 27 3.87 -11.54 9.79
N GLY A 28 3.91 -12.44 8.81
CA GLY A 28 4.45 -13.79 8.98
C GLY A 28 5.94 -13.84 9.33
N LEU A 29 6.73 -12.88 8.83
CA LEU A 29 8.14 -12.73 9.19
C LEU A 29 8.32 -12.21 10.62
N ILE A 30 7.49 -11.24 11.04
CA ILE A 30 7.48 -10.70 12.40
C ILE A 30 7.01 -11.77 13.39
N ASP A 31 5.96 -12.52 13.07
CA ASP A 31 5.44 -13.63 13.89
C ASP A 31 6.52 -14.71 14.13
N LYS A 32 7.24 -15.10 13.07
CA LYS A 32 8.39 -16.02 13.20
C LYS A 32 9.50 -15.44 14.09
N LYS A 33 9.76 -14.13 14.02
CA LYS A 33 10.76 -13.45 14.87
C LYS A 33 10.30 -13.38 16.32
N ILE A 34 9.05 -13.03 16.59
CA ILE A 34 8.46 -13.00 17.95
C ILE A 34 8.54 -14.38 18.59
N ARG A 35 8.15 -15.44 17.87
CA ARG A 35 8.24 -16.82 18.36
C ARG A 35 9.66 -17.32 18.61
N LEU A 36 10.65 -16.77 17.89
CA LEU A 36 12.08 -17.01 18.14
C LEU A 36 12.58 -16.22 19.35
N THR A 37 12.11 -14.99 19.52
CA THR A 37 12.40 -14.14 20.68
C THR A 37 11.81 -14.71 21.97
N ASP A 38 10.57 -15.22 21.98
CA ASP A 38 9.96 -15.89 23.16
C ASP A 38 10.74 -17.13 23.60
N LYS A 39 11.34 -17.86 22.66
CA LYS A 39 12.23 -18.99 22.97
C LYS A 39 13.56 -18.56 23.59
N MET A 40 14.04 -17.34 23.30
CA MET A 40 15.26 -16.79 23.89
C MET A 40 15.00 -15.95 25.16
N PHE A 41 13.80 -15.39 25.32
CA PHE A 41 13.37 -14.54 26.43
C PHE A 41 12.40 -15.25 27.39
N GLY A 42 12.65 -16.52 27.73
CA GLY A 42 11.91 -17.28 28.75
C GLY A 42 11.89 -16.68 30.17
N ALA A 43 12.30 -15.42 30.35
CA ALA A 43 12.32 -14.67 31.59
C ALA A 43 11.15 -13.68 31.75
N PHE A 44 10.43 -13.30 30.68
CA PHE A 44 9.22 -12.46 30.80
C PHE A 44 7.98 -13.32 30.54
N LYS A 45 7.46 -13.94 31.62
CA LYS A 45 6.18 -14.65 31.61
C LYS A 45 5.03 -13.65 31.39
N ILE A 46 4.76 -13.30 30.14
CA ILE A 46 3.46 -12.78 29.75
C ILE A 46 2.51 -13.98 29.81
N GLU A 47 1.44 -13.89 30.59
CA GLU A 47 0.45 -14.98 30.66
C GLU A 47 -0.13 -15.26 29.27
N PRO A 48 -0.29 -16.54 28.86
CA PRO A 48 -0.67 -16.94 27.50
C PRO A 48 -2.04 -16.41 27.04
N LYS A 49 -2.87 -15.90 27.96
CA LYS A 49 -4.13 -15.20 27.63
C LYS A 49 -3.91 -13.85 26.95
N TRP A 50 -2.78 -13.19 27.19
CA TRP A 50 -2.51 -11.83 26.69
C TRP A 50 -1.74 -11.81 25.37
N GLU A 51 -1.00 -12.87 25.02
CA GLU A 51 -0.27 -12.97 23.74
C GLU A 51 -1.19 -12.83 22.53
N TRP A 52 -2.34 -13.52 22.55
CA TRP A 52 -3.34 -13.42 21.49
C TRP A 52 -3.87 -11.99 21.31
N ILE A 53 -4.10 -11.27 22.41
CA ILE A 53 -4.57 -9.88 22.38
C ILE A 53 -3.50 -8.98 21.75
N ILE A 54 -2.23 -9.17 22.10
CA ILE A 54 -1.10 -8.43 21.53
C ILE A 54 -1.00 -8.67 20.01
N HIS A 55 -1.14 -9.93 19.56
CA HIS A 55 -1.15 -10.25 18.13
C HIS A 55 -2.31 -9.58 17.38
N ILE A 56 -3.53 -9.60 17.94
CA ILE A 56 -4.68 -8.91 17.33
C ILE A 56 -4.41 -7.41 17.25
N VAL A 57 -3.94 -6.79 18.32
CA VAL A 57 -3.69 -5.34 18.36
C VAL A 57 -2.60 -4.95 17.35
N ILE A 58 -1.51 -5.70 17.28
CA ILE A 58 -0.45 -5.49 16.29
C ILE A 58 -1.01 -5.64 14.88
N ALA A 59 -1.76 -6.72 14.59
CA ALA A 59 -2.35 -6.92 13.27
C ALA A 59 -3.28 -5.76 12.88
N LEU A 60 -4.10 -5.27 13.81
CA LEU A 60 -5.06 -4.19 13.56
C LEU A 60 -4.36 -2.85 13.27
N ILE A 61 -3.35 -2.50 14.08
CA ILE A 61 -2.52 -1.30 13.87
C ILE A 61 -1.87 -1.34 12.49
N LEU A 62 -1.33 -2.51 12.13
CA LEU A 62 -0.51 -2.71 10.95
C LEU A 62 -1.39 -2.74 9.69
N ILE A 63 -2.64 -3.25 9.77
CA ILE A 63 -3.67 -3.13 8.72
C ILE A 63 -4.04 -1.66 8.49
N VAL A 64 -4.33 -0.92 9.57
CA VAL A 64 -4.68 0.51 9.47
C VAL A 64 -3.53 1.29 8.86
N LEU A 65 -2.29 0.99 9.27
CA LEU A 65 -1.09 1.67 8.76
C LEU A 65 -0.89 1.40 7.26
N VAL A 66 -1.00 0.14 6.82
CA VAL A 66 -0.88 -0.23 5.40
C VAL A 66 -2.02 0.37 4.57
N HIS A 67 -3.24 0.39 5.09
CA HIS A 67 -4.36 0.99 4.38
C HIS A 67 -4.18 2.50 4.22
N TYR A 68 -3.81 3.22 5.29
CA TYR A 68 -3.53 4.65 5.23
C TYR A 68 -2.36 4.96 4.30
N PHE A 69 -1.25 4.23 4.40
CA PHE A 69 -0.08 4.43 3.52
C PHE A 69 -0.41 4.11 2.07
N GLY A 70 -1.10 2.99 1.80
CA GLY A 70 -1.47 2.56 0.46
C GLY A 70 -2.37 3.58 -0.24
N VAL A 71 -3.40 4.09 0.45
CA VAL A 71 -4.28 5.14 -0.08
C VAL A 71 -3.52 6.44 -0.33
N TYR A 72 -2.59 6.81 0.56
CA TYR A 72 -1.81 8.03 0.42
C TYR A 72 -0.81 7.98 -0.74
N ILE A 73 -0.10 6.86 -0.89
CA ILE A 73 0.81 6.59 -2.02
C ILE A 73 0.01 6.62 -3.33
N PHE A 74 -1.18 6.00 -3.35
CA PHE A 74 -2.04 6.00 -4.52
C PHE A 74 -2.49 7.41 -4.93
N LYS A 75 -2.86 8.26 -3.97
CA LYS A 75 -3.19 9.67 -4.24
C LYS A 75 -2.02 10.45 -4.86
N ILE A 76 -0.81 10.29 -4.32
CA ILE A 76 0.39 10.96 -4.84
C ILE A 76 0.71 10.45 -6.25
N TRP A 77 0.63 9.14 -6.46
CA TRP A 77 0.86 8.52 -7.77
C TRP A 77 -0.15 9.01 -8.81
N ASN A 78 -1.42 9.10 -8.45
CA ASN A 78 -2.48 9.61 -9.32
C ASN A 78 -2.26 11.09 -9.68
N LEU A 79 -1.84 11.92 -8.70
CA LEU A 79 -1.50 13.32 -8.96
C LEU A 79 -0.32 13.45 -9.92
N ALA A 80 0.73 12.66 -9.73
CA ALA A 80 1.91 12.65 -10.57
C ALA A 80 1.58 12.21 -12.02
N THR A 81 0.78 11.16 -12.18
CA THR A 81 0.35 10.70 -13.50
C THR A 81 -0.50 11.73 -14.23
N VAL A 82 -1.44 12.40 -13.54
CA VAL A 82 -2.21 13.51 -14.13
C VAL A 82 -1.30 14.65 -14.59
N PHE A 83 -0.30 15.03 -13.80
CA PHE A 83 0.67 16.07 -14.17
C PHE A 83 1.49 15.68 -15.41
N ILE A 84 1.99 14.44 -15.47
CA ILE A 84 2.79 13.94 -16.60
C ILE A 84 1.93 13.87 -17.86
N THR A 85 0.71 13.33 -17.78
CA THR A 85 -0.21 13.26 -18.91
C THR A 85 -0.59 14.66 -19.42
N GLY A 86 -0.84 15.61 -18.51
CA GLY A 86 -1.10 17.01 -18.87
C GLY A 86 0.08 17.66 -19.59
N ALA A 87 1.30 17.43 -19.13
CA ALA A 87 2.51 17.94 -19.77
C ALA A 87 2.73 17.35 -21.18
N ILE A 88 2.54 16.03 -21.34
CA ILE A 88 2.66 15.36 -22.65
C ILE A 88 1.60 15.90 -23.62
N ALA A 89 0.36 16.05 -23.16
CA ALA A 89 -0.72 16.61 -23.99
C ALA A 89 -0.40 18.05 -24.45
N GLY A 90 0.14 18.89 -23.55
CA GLY A 90 0.60 20.24 -23.88
C GLY A 90 1.71 20.26 -24.94
N ILE A 91 2.69 19.37 -24.82
CA ILE A 91 3.78 19.22 -25.81
C ILE A 91 3.21 18.77 -27.16
N CYS A 92 2.31 17.79 -27.17
CA CYS A 92 1.67 17.32 -28.41
C CYS A 92 0.87 18.42 -29.11
N ILE A 93 0.07 19.20 -28.38
CA ILE A 93 -0.71 20.31 -28.95
C ILE A 93 0.22 21.39 -29.50
N TYR A 94 1.27 21.77 -28.76
CA TYR A 94 2.26 22.73 -29.23
C TYR A 94 2.93 22.28 -30.53
N ASN A 95 3.32 21.01 -30.62
CA ASN A 95 3.99 20.47 -31.79
C ASN A 95 3.05 20.34 -33.01
N MET A 96 1.79 19.96 -32.79
CA MET A 96 0.78 19.98 -33.86
C MET A 96 0.52 21.40 -34.38
N ASN A 97 0.46 22.39 -33.49
CA ASN A 97 0.23 23.78 -33.88
C ASN A 97 1.44 24.38 -34.62
N ARG A 98 2.67 23.99 -34.25
CA ARG A 98 3.91 24.38 -34.95
C ARG A 98 4.00 23.81 -36.36
N ASN A 99 3.56 22.57 -36.58
CA ASN A 99 3.64 21.90 -37.87
C ASN A 99 2.52 22.29 -38.85
N ASN A 100 1.50 23.02 -38.39
CA ASN A 100 0.40 23.53 -39.22
C ASN A 100 0.60 24.99 -39.68
N PHE A 101 1.74 25.61 -39.36
CA PHE A 101 2.16 26.96 -39.77
C PHE A 101 3.36 26.85 -40.73
#